data_AF-A0A2V8MRY8-F1
#
_entry.id   AF-A0A2V8MRY8-F1
#
_cell.length_a   1.000
_cell.length_b   1.000
_cell.length_c   1.000
_cell.angle_alpha   90.00
_cell.angle_beta   90.00
_cell.angle_gamma   90.00
#
_symmetry.space_group_name_H-M   'P 1'
#
loop_
_entity.id
_entity.type
_entity.pdbx_description
1 polymer ?
#
loop_
_entity_poly.entity_id
_entity_poly.type
_entity_poly.pdbx_seq_one_letter_code
_entity_poly.pdbx_strand_id
1 'polypeptide(L)'
;MSPSIVRRYRTLWSRGRVGRIESATGGTLFLDEIGDLSLTAQAKLLRVLQEREVDWVGGRRPVSIDVRLIAATNKDLKEEIQQNRFRQDLFFRLNVIHIHMPALREIRTDIPLLAMYFLKKYSREIGREIHSFSPEALKALTAYHWPGNVRELENEVKRSMVLATTREIRLQDLSESILEERLTVPDADPGTKLGDKQSLKDRVTKLEIQMIRDAMGQTESDRR
;
A
#
# COMPACT_ATOMS: atom_id res chain seq x y z
N MET A 1 -1.22 10.72 55.93
CA MET A 1 -1.29 9.25 55.75
C MET A 1 -2.60 8.92 55.05
N SER A 2 -2.50 8.07 54.03
CA SER A 2 -3.53 7.76 53.02
C SER A 2 -4.88 7.32 53.60
N PRO A 3 -5.98 7.57 52.85
CA PRO A 3 -6.85 6.44 52.57
C PRO A 3 -7.26 6.34 51.09
N SER A 4 -6.88 5.21 50.50
CA SER A 4 -7.84 4.24 49.95
C SER A 4 -8.67 4.67 48.73
N ILE A 5 -8.13 4.29 47.56
CA ILE A 5 -8.82 3.59 46.45
C ILE A 5 -10.35 3.47 46.65
N VAL A 6 -11.11 4.36 46.00
CA VAL A 6 -12.55 4.14 45.78
C VAL A 6 -12.75 3.78 44.32
N ARG A 7 -12.77 2.46 44.09
CA ARG A 7 -13.32 1.85 42.89
C ARG A 7 -14.84 1.88 43.02
N ARG A 8 -15.53 2.63 42.16
CA ARG A 8 -16.97 2.42 41.91
C ARG A 8 -17.32 2.78 40.46
N TYR A 9 -16.95 1.88 39.55
CA TYR A 9 -17.59 1.77 38.25
C TYR A 9 -19.05 1.35 38.51
N ARG A 10 -19.95 2.33 38.56
CA ARG A 10 -21.39 2.09 38.62
C ARG A 10 -21.97 2.41 37.25
N THR A 11 -22.37 1.32 36.63
CA THR A 11 -23.11 1.13 35.40
C THR A 11 -24.39 1.97 35.29
N LEU A 12 -24.72 2.24 34.02
CA LEU A 12 -25.99 2.70 33.41
C LEU A 12 -26.13 4.21 33.13
N TRP A 13 -26.73 4.45 31.95
CA TRP A 13 -27.52 5.61 31.50
C TRP A 13 -26.94 6.50 30.39
N SER A 14 -27.27 6.05 29.16
CA SER A 14 -27.88 6.79 28.03
C SER A 14 -27.12 7.90 27.29
N ARG A 15 -26.72 7.55 26.07
CA ARG A 15 -26.75 8.35 24.82
C ARG A 15 -25.76 9.51 24.65
N GLY A 16 -24.50 9.32 25.04
CA GLY A 16 -23.36 10.00 24.42
C GLY A 16 -22.35 8.95 23.99
N ARG A 17 -22.02 8.85 22.69
CA ARG A 17 -20.88 8.02 22.26
C ARG A 17 -19.63 8.69 22.84
N VAL A 18 -18.89 7.99 23.71
CA VAL A 18 -17.58 8.43 24.19
C VAL A 18 -16.72 8.75 22.97
N GLY A 19 -16.13 9.95 22.95
CA GLY A 19 -15.30 10.37 21.83
C GLY A 19 -14.08 9.47 21.69
N ARG A 20 -13.65 9.19 20.46
CA ARG A 20 -12.43 8.39 20.20
C ARG A 20 -11.19 8.97 20.88
N ILE A 21 -11.13 10.29 21.01
CA ILE A 21 -10.01 11.01 21.66
C ILE A 21 -10.05 10.80 23.18
N GLU A 22 -11.23 10.88 23.80
CA GLU A 22 -11.41 10.64 25.23
C GLU A 22 -11.01 9.20 25.61
N SER A 23 -11.35 8.24 24.75
CA SER A 23 -11.00 6.82 24.94
C SER A 23 -9.49 6.55 24.87
N ALA A 24 -8.70 7.45 24.30
CA ALA A 24 -7.26 7.27 24.13
C ALA A 24 -6.44 7.85 25.29
N THR A 25 -7.07 8.55 26.24
CA THR A 25 -6.40 9.21 27.38
C THR A 25 -5.49 8.23 28.15
N GLY A 26 -4.23 8.60 28.35
CA GLY A 26 -3.19 7.75 28.94
C GLY A 26 -2.53 6.78 27.94
N GLY A 27 -2.84 6.89 26.64
CA GLY A 27 -2.37 6.00 25.58
C GLY A 27 -1.90 6.74 24.33
N THR A 28 -2.08 6.09 23.17
CA THR A 28 -1.69 6.62 21.85
C THR A 28 -2.92 6.79 20.96
N LEU A 29 -3.06 7.98 20.37
CA LEU A 29 -4.04 8.29 19.33
C LEU A 29 -3.37 8.17 17.96
N PHE A 30 -3.86 7.28 17.10
CA PHE A 30 -3.44 7.17 15.70
C PHE A 30 -4.50 7.81 14.79
N LEU A 31 -4.08 8.76 13.95
CA LEU A 31 -4.92 9.40 12.95
C LEU A 31 -4.37 9.09 11.56
N ASP A 32 -5.09 8.28 10.80
CA ASP A 32 -4.78 8.03 9.39
C ASP A 32 -5.41 9.12 8.51
N GLU A 33 -4.82 9.36 7.34
CA GLU A 33 -5.30 10.32 6.33
C GLU A 33 -5.55 11.73 6.90
N ILE A 34 -4.63 12.25 7.73
CA ILE A 34 -4.80 13.56 8.39
C ILE A 34 -4.95 14.72 7.38
N GLY A 35 -4.40 14.57 6.18
CA GLY A 35 -4.52 15.54 5.08
C GLY A 35 -5.94 15.68 4.50
N ASP A 36 -6.85 14.75 4.81
CA ASP A 36 -8.25 14.79 4.36
C ASP A 36 -9.21 15.42 5.37
N LEU A 37 -8.69 15.86 6.53
CA LEU A 37 -9.51 16.57 7.51
C LEU A 37 -9.99 17.91 6.94
N SER A 38 -11.27 18.22 7.16
CA SER A 38 -11.80 19.56 6.89
C SER A 38 -11.10 20.62 7.75
N LEU A 39 -11.03 21.87 7.29
CA LEU A 39 -10.43 22.98 8.06
C LEU A 39 -11.03 23.13 9.46
N THR A 40 -12.33 22.86 9.61
CA THR A 40 -13.01 22.85 10.92
C THR A 40 -12.52 21.73 11.82
N ALA A 41 -12.30 20.52 11.27
CA ALA A 41 -11.74 19.41 12.03
C ALA A 41 -10.28 19.67 12.40
N GLN A 42 -9.49 20.27 11.50
CA GLN A 42 -8.12 20.69 11.76
C GLN A 42 -8.04 21.70 12.91
N ALA A 43 -8.93 22.71 12.94
CA ALA A 43 -8.99 23.68 14.02
C ALA A 43 -9.33 23.04 15.38
N LYS A 44 -10.25 22.07 15.39
CA LYS A 44 -10.59 21.31 16.61
C LYS A 44 -9.39 20.48 17.08
N LEU A 45 -8.72 19.78 16.17
CA LEU A 45 -7.53 19.00 16.52
C LEU A 45 -6.39 19.89 17.05
N LEU A 46 -6.18 21.05 16.43
CA LEU A 46 -5.22 22.04 16.90
C LEU A 46 -5.50 22.46 18.34
N ARG A 47 -6.77 22.71 18.68
CA ARG A 47 -7.19 23.06 20.05
C ARG A 47 -6.90 21.94 21.04
N VAL A 48 -7.19 20.68 20.68
CA VAL A 48 -6.85 19.50 21.50
C VAL A 48 -5.35 19.41 21.73
N LEU A 49 -4.53 19.65 20.71
CA LEU A 49 -3.06 19.61 20.82
C LEU A 49 -2.48 20.81 21.59
N GLN A 50 -3.21 21.91 21.69
CA GLN A 50 -2.82 23.11 22.42
C GLN A 50 -3.21 23.06 23.88
N GLU A 51 -4.51 22.87 24.14
CA GLU A 51 -5.12 22.98 25.46
C GLU A 51 -5.01 21.68 26.24
N ARG A 52 -4.73 20.54 25.57
CA ARG A 52 -4.83 19.20 26.16
C ARG A 52 -6.19 18.98 26.80
N GLU A 53 -7.23 19.54 26.19
CA GLU A 53 -8.61 19.46 26.64
C GLU A 53 -9.53 19.19 25.44
N VAL A 54 -10.63 18.48 25.68
CA VAL A 54 -11.70 18.30 24.70
C VAL A 54 -13.02 18.79 25.27
N ASP A 55 -13.72 19.60 24.48
CA ASP A 55 -15.09 20.00 24.76
C ASP A 55 -16.06 18.84 24.51
N TRP A 56 -16.97 18.62 25.44
CA TRP A 56 -18.08 17.69 25.23
C TRP A 56 -19.11 18.28 24.25
N VAL A 57 -19.56 17.47 23.30
CA VAL A 57 -20.72 17.82 22.47
C VAL A 57 -21.95 17.91 23.38
N GLY A 58 -22.47 19.13 23.60
CA GLY A 58 -23.60 19.39 24.50
C GLY A 58 -23.28 20.22 25.75
N GLY A 59 -22.10 20.85 25.84
CA GLY A 59 -21.88 21.97 26.78
C GLY A 59 -21.50 21.57 28.22
N ARG A 60 -20.94 20.37 28.44
CA ARG A 60 -20.32 20.01 29.72
C ARG A 60 -18.87 20.49 29.79
N ARG A 61 -18.33 20.56 31.02
CA ARG A 61 -16.96 20.98 31.36
C ARG A 61 -15.91 20.27 30.47
N PRO A 62 -14.83 20.96 30.07
CA PRO A 62 -13.75 20.35 29.30
C PRO A 62 -13.11 19.18 30.08
N VAL A 63 -12.67 18.16 29.34
CA VAL A 63 -11.96 17.00 29.90
C VAL A 63 -10.49 17.09 29.49
N SER A 64 -9.58 17.04 30.46
CA SER A 64 -8.15 17.00 30.19
C SER A 64 -7.75 15.67 29.53
N ILE A 65 -6.91 15.75 28.52
CA ILE A 65 -6.45 14.65 27.68
C ILE A 65 -4.93 14.65 27.62
N ASP A 66 -4.34 13.54 28.02
CA ASP A 66 -2.92 13.24 27.82
C ASP A 66 -2.79 12.06 26.86
N VAL A 67 -2.37 12.33 25.61
CA VAL A 67 -2.24 11.32 24.56
C VAL A 67 -0.98 11.54 23.74
N ARG A 68 -0.32 10.44 23.39
CA ARG A 68 0.69 10.43 22.33
C ARG A 68 -0.02 10.42 20.98
N LEU A 69 0.20 11.44 20.15
CA LEU A 69 -0.37 11.49 18.81
C LEU A 69 0.60 10.88 17.77
N ILE A 70 0.09 10.01 16.90
CA ILE A 70 0.74 9.57 15.67
C ILE A 70 -0.21 9.88 14.52
N ALA A 71 0.26 10.58 13.50
CA ALA A 71 -0.53 10.91 12.32
C ALA A 71 0.13 10.36 11.06
N ALA A 72 -0.68 9.92 10.09
CA ALA A 72 -0.25 9.45 8.79
C ALA A 72 -1.04 10.18 7.68
N THR A 73 -0.42 10.31 6.50
CA THR A 73 -1.02 10.91 5.31
C THR A 73 -0.27 10.43 4.07
N ASN A 74 -0.98 10.30 2.95
CA ASN A 74 -0.42 10.10 1.62
C ASN A 74 -0.23 11.41 0.84
N LYS A 75 -0.79 12.52 1.33
CA LYS A 75 -0.67 13.86 0.73
C LYS A 75 0.58 14.60 1.18
N ASP A 76 1.14 15.42 0.29
CA ASP A 76 2.15 16.41 0.67
C ASP A 76 1.48 17.58 1.41
N LEU A 77 1.64 17.61 2.73
CA LEU A 77 1.04 18.65 3.56
C LEU A 77 1.59 20.05 3.26
N LYS A 78 2.80 20.19 2.72
CA LYS A 78 3.35 21.49 2.34
C LYS A 78 2.62 22.05 1.13
N GLU A 79 2.32 21.21 0.14
CA GLU A 79 1.48 21.60 -1.00
C GLU A 79 0.05 21.93 -0.55
N GLU A 80 -0.53 21.12 0.34
CA GLU A 80 -1.87 21.37 0.89
C GLU A 80 -1.95 22.70 1.67
N ILE A 81 -0.87 23.12 2.35
CA ILE A 81 -0.77 24.45 2.97
C ILE A 81 -0.76 25.56 1.92
N GLN A 82 0.04 25.43 0.87
CA GLN A 82 0.08 26.42 -0.21
C GLN A 82 -1.28 26.60 -0.89
N GLN A 83 -2.07 25.52 -0.95
CA GLN A 83 -3.40 25.51 -1.52
C GLN A 83 -4.51 25.86 -0.51
N ASN A 84 -4.16 26.32 0.70
CA ASN A 84 -5.07 26.67 1.81
C ASN A 84 -6.03 25.55 2.24
N ARG A 85 -5.69 24.29 1.95
CA ARG A 85 -6.47 23.11 2.36
C ARG A 85 -5.99 22.51 3.66
N PHE A 86 -4.76 22.82 4.07
CA PHE A 86 -4.21 22.41 5.35
C PHE A 86 -3.67 23.60 6.13
N ARG A 87 -3.91 23.63 7.45
CA ARG A 87 -3.46 24.73 8.28
C ARG A 87 -1.98 24.59 8.63
N GLN A 88 -1.24 25.67 8.42
CA GLN A 88 0.19 25.75 8.72
C GLN A 88 0.49 25.56 10.22
N ASP A 89 -0.35 26.09 11.10
CA ASP A 89 -0.19 25.96 12.56
C ASP A 89 -0.33 24.52 13.05
N LEU A 90 -1.25 23.74 12.48
CA LEU A 90 -1.40 22.32 12.75
C LEU A 90 -0.21 21.52 12.21
N PHE A 91 0.26 21.83 11.01
CA PHE A 91 1.41 21.15 10.41
C PHE A 91 2.64 21.20 11.32
N PHE A 92 2.99 22.39 11.85
CA PHE A 92 4.16 22.52 12.72
C PHE A 92 4.01 21.81 14.07
N ARG A 93 2.78 21.58 14.55
CA ARG A 93 2.55 20.77 15.76
C ARG A 93 2.61 19.27 15.53
N LEU A 94 2.26 18.82 14.33
CA LEU A 94 2.33 17.41 13.95
C LEU A 94 3.75 17.02 13.54
N ASN A 95 4.44 17.87 12.77
CA ASN A 95 5.70 17.57 12.13
C ASN A 95 6.92 17.77 13.06
N VAL A 96 6.84 17.19 14.27
CA VAL A 96 7.96 17.18 15.23
C VAL A 96 8.95 16.06 14.89
N ILE A 97 8.43 14.87 14.62
CA ILE A 97 9.19 13.71 14.14
C ILE A 97 8.52 13.24 12.86
N HIS A 98 9.26 13.30 11.74
CA HIS A 98 8.79 12.87 10.44
C HIS A 98 9.40 11.52 10.06
N ILE A 99 8.55 10.56 9.69
CA ILE A 99 8.97 9.25 9.19
C ILE A 99 8.44 9.11 7.76
N HIS A 100 9.35 9.03 6.80
CA HIS A 100 9.01 8.74 5.41
C HIS A 100 8.86 7.23 5.22
N MET A 101 7.72 6.77 4.73
CA MET A 101 7.50 5.37 4.41
C MET A 101 7.89 5.10 2.95
N PRO A 102 8.93 4.27 2.67
CA PRO A 102 9.36 4.01 1.31
C PRO A 102 8.29 3.24 0.53
N ALA A 103 8.23 3.48 -0.78
CA ALA A 103 7.40 2.67 -1.65
C ALA A 103 7.99 1.25 -1.82
N LEU A 104 7.17 0.24 -2.08
CA LEU A 104 7.65 -1.13 -2.26
C LEU A 104 8.71 -1.25 -3.38
N ARG A 105 8.59 -0.45 -4.45
CA ARG A 105 9.57 -0.35 -5.54
C ARG A 105 10.95 0.16 -5.13
N GLU A 106 11.08 0.81 -3.97
CA GLU A 106 12.35 1.29 -3.41
C GLU A 106 13.03 0.18 -2.59
N ILE A 107 12.28 -0.83 -2.14
CA ILE A 107 12.73 -1.96 -1.33
C ILE A 107 12.44 -3.30 -2.05
N ARG A 108 12.81 -3.40 -3.33
CA ARG A 108 12.47 -4.57 -4.17
C ARG A 108 13.03 -5.89 -3.62
N THR A 109 14.13 -5.84 -2.89
CA THR A 109 14.75 -7.01 -2.23
C THR A 109 13.83 -7.70 -1.23
N ASP A 110 12.85 -6.98 -0.69
CA ASP A 110 11.94 -7.48 0.35
C ASP A 110 10.67 -8.09 -0.26
N ILE A 111 10.40 -7.87 -1.56
CA ILE A 111 9.21 -8.38 -2.26
C ILE A 111 9.10 -9.90 -2.15
N PRO A 112 10.15 -10.72 -2.43
CA PRO A 112 10.04 -12.17 -2.30
C PRO A 112 9.71 -12.63 -0.87
N LEU A 113 10.28 -11.96 0.14
CA LEU A 113 10.04 -12.27 1.54
C LEU A 113 8.60 -11.94 1.95
N LEU A 114 8.09 -10.77 1.54
CA LEU A 114 6.72 -10.34 1.77
C LEU A 114 5.71 -11.23 1.04
N ALA A 115 5.97 -11.57 -0.21
CA ALA A 115 5.12 -12.46 -1.00
C ALA A 115 5.01 -13.84 -0.34
N MET A 116 6.13 -14.41 0.12
CA MET A 116 6.16 -15.68 0.84
C MET A 116 5.42 -15.61 2.18
N TYR A 117 5.54 -14.49 2.90
CA TYR A 117 4.77 -14.26 4.13
C TYR A 117 3.26 -14.28 3.86
N PHE A 118 2.78 -13.56 2.84
CA PHE A 118 1.37 -13.56 2.48
C PHE A 118 0.88 -14.93 2.02
N LEU A 119 1.67 -15.64 1.21
CA LEU A 119 1.38 -17.00 0.78
C LEU A 119 1.13 -17.91 1.98
N LYS A 120 2.05 -17.91 2.95
CA LYS A 120 1.95 -18.73 4.16
C LYS A 120 0.77 -18.32 5.04
N LYS A 121 0.50 -17.01 5.14
CA LYS A 121 -0.63 -16.47 5.89
C LYS A 121 -1.96 -16.96 5.33
N TYR A 122 -2.14 -16.88 4.01
CA TYR A 122 -3.41 -17.16 3.34
C TYR A 122 -3.59 -18.61 2.90
N SER A 123 -2.52 -19.41 2.78
CA SER A 123 -2.63 -20.86 2.52
C SER A 123 -3.47 -21.56 3.59
N ARG A 124 -3.33 -21.14 4.85
CA ARG A 124 -4.13 -21.65 5.97
C ARG A 124 -5.60 -21.23 5.91
N GLU A 125 -5.88 -20.02 5.45
CA GLU A 125 -7.22 -19.46 5.39
C GLU A 125 -8.04 -20.03 4.23
N ILE A 126 -7.40 -20.21 3.07
CA ILE A 126 -8.02 -20.73 1.84
C ILE A 126 -8.14 -22.27 1.86
N GLY A 127 -7.41 -22.95 2.76
CA GLY A 127 -7.40 -24.41 2.84
C GLY A 127 -6.72 -25.09 1.64
N ARG A 128 -5.86 -24.37 0.92
CA ARG A 128 -5.08 -24.88 -0.22
C ARG A 128 -3.62 -25.05 0.13
N GLU A 129 -3.06 -26.19 -0.27
CA GLU A 129 -1.65 -26.55 -0.12
C GLU A 129 -0.77 -25.89 -1.20
N ILE A 130 -0.78 -24.56 -1.27
CA ILE A 130 0.16 -23.80 -2.10
C ILE A 130 1.33 -23.36 -1.22
N HIS A 131 2.54 -23.70 -1.64
CA HIS A 131 3.72 -23.58 -0.78
C HIS A 131 4.86 -22.76 -1.39
N SER A 132 4.81 -22.49 -2.70
CA SER A 132 5.88 -21.78 -3.39
C SER A 132 5.37 -20.92 -4.54
N PHE A 133 6.28 -20.09 -5.05
CA PHE A 133 6.18 -19.40 -6.32
C PHE A 133 7.24 -19.99 -7.25
N SER A 134 6.95 -20.08 -8.55
CA SER A 134 7.97 -20.42 -9.54
C SER A 134 9.03 -19.30 -9.64
N PRO A 135 10.27 -19.59 -10.06
CA PRO A 135 11.31 -18.58 -10.22
C PRO A 135 10.90 -17.42 -11.14
N GLU A 136 10.17 -17.73 -12.21
CA GLU A 136 9.68 -16.75 -13.19
C GLU A 136 8.60 -15.84 -12.60
N ALA A 137 7.74 -16.39 -11.73
CA ALA A 137 6.71 -15.63 -11.03
C ALA A 137 7.35 -14.66 -10.03
N LEU A 138 8.32 -15.12 -9.22
CA LEU A 138 9.05 -14.24 -8.29
C LEU A 138 9.82 -13.14 -9.03
N LYS A 139 10.46 -13.47 -10.16
CA LYS A 139 11.14 -12.47 -10.98
C LYS A 139 10.17 -11.40 -11.47
N ALA A 140 8.98 -11.80 -11.94
CA ALA A 140 7.94 -10.87 -12.38
C ALA A 140 7.42 -9.99 -11.22
N LEU A 141 7.12 -10.58 -10.06
CA LEU A 141 6.70 -9.86 -8.86
C LEU A 141 7.76 -8.84 -8.42
N THR A 142 9.05 -9.18 -8.51
CA THR A 142 10.16 -8.28 -8.11
C THR A 142 10.37 -7.14 -9.11
N ALA A 143 10.08 -7.38 -10.40
CA ALA A 143 10.25 -6.38 -11.46
C ALA A 143 9.14 -5.33 -11.47
N TYR A 144 7.93 -5.69 -11.01
CA TYR A 144 6.75 -4.83 -11.02
C TYR A 144 6.89 -3.60 -10.11
N HIS A 145 6.31 -2.46 -10.50
CA HIS A 145 6.44 -1.19 -9.78
C HIS A 145 5.55 -1.03 -8.55
N TRP A 146 4.54 -1.88 -8.37
CA TRP A 146 3.63 -1.89 -7.22
C TRP A 146 3.05 -0.51 -6.87
N PRO A 147 2.26 0.12 -7.76
CA PRO A 147 1.61 1.40 -7.49
C PRO A 147 0.73 1.39 -6.23
N GLY A 148 0.09 0.26 -5.90
CA GLY A 148 -0.67 0.05 -4.68
C GLY A 148 0.15 -0.53 -3.51
N ASN A 149 1.48 -0.61 -3.66
CA ASN A 149 2.44 -0.98 -2.62
C ASN A 149 2.11 -2.36 -1.99
N VAL A 150 2.39 -2.55 -0.70
CA VAL A 150 2.15 -3.81 0.02
C VAL A 150 0.70 -4.30 -0.09
N ARG A 151 -0.30 -3.40 -0.16
CA ARG A 151 -1.72 -3.79 -0.28
C ARG A 151 -2.01 -4.47 -1.61
N GLU A 152 -1.41 -3.98 -2.69
CA GLU A 152 -1.53 -4.58 -4.02
C GLU A 152 -0.81 -5.93 -4.07
N LEU A 153 0.42 -6.02 -3.54
CA LEU A 153 1.14 -7.30 -3.44
C LEU A 153 0.33 -8.35 -2.66
N GLU A 154 -0.26 -7.97 -1.53
CA GLU A 154 -1.10 -8.86 -0.74
C GLU A 154 -2.30 -9.39 -1.54
N ASN A 155 -2.99 -8.49 -2.25
CA ASN A 155 -4.14 -8.84 -3.07
C ASN A 155 -3.76 -9.72 -4.27
N GLU A 156 -2.65 -9.43 -4.92
CA GLU A 156 -2.11 -10.22 -6.01
C GLU A 156 -1.83 -11.65 -5.54
N VAL A 157 -1.10 -11.81 -4.43
CA VAL A 157 -0.81 -13.15 -3.88
C VAL A 157 -2.09 -13.91 -3.57
N LYS A 158 -3.07 -13.28 -2.90
CA LYS A 158 -4.38 -13.92 -2.62
C LYS A 158 -5.07 -14.37 -3.92
N ARG A 159 -5.10 -13.47 -4.90
CA ARG A 159 -5.74 -13.74 -6.20
C ARG A 159 -5.07 -14.92 -6.90
N SER A 160 -3.74 -14.91 -7.00
CA SER A 160 -2.99 -15.99 -7.64
C SER A 160 -3.17 -17.32 -6.92
N MET A 161 -3.32 -17.34 -5.59
CA MET A 161 -3.64 -18.56 -4.85
C MET A 161 -5.01 -19.16 -5.20
N VAL A 162 -6.01 -18.31 -5.47
CA VAL A 162 -7.35 -18.77 -5.89
C VAL A 162 -7.30 -19.33 -7.31
N LEU A 163 -6.51 -18.73 -8.20
CA LEU A 163 -6.39 -19.18 -9.59
C LEU A 163 -5.47 -20.38 -9.78
N ALA A 164 -4.42 -20.50 -8.96
CA ALA A 164 -3.43 -21.54 -9.12
C ALA A 164 -4.09 -22.92 -9.12
N THR A 165 -3.80 -23.68 -10.16
CA THR A 165 -4.25 -25.07 -10.34
C THR A 165 -3.27 -26.07 -9.74
N THR A 166 -2.08 -25.60 -9.34
CA THR A 166 -1.01 -26.42 -8.77
C THR A 166 -0.66 -25.96 -7.35
N ARG A 167 0.26 -26.67 -6.69
CA ARG A 167 0.80 -26.31 -5.36
C ARG A 167 1.84 -25.19 -5.39
N GLU A 168 2.05 -24.61 -6.57
CA GLU A 168 2.99 -23.53 -6.85
C GLU A 168 2.28 -22.44 -7.65
N ILE A 169 2.49 -21.18 -7.29
CA ILE A 169 2.03 -20.03 -8.08
C ILE A 169 3.01 -19.84 -9.24
N ARG A 170 2.49 -19.97 -10.46
CA ARG A 170 3.26 -19.81 -11.69
C ARG A 170 2.98 -18.46 -12.32
N LEU A 171 3.81 -18.11 -13.31
CA LEU A 171 3.70 -16.83 -14.02
C LEU A 171 2.29 -16.58 -14.58
N GLN A 172 1.65 -17.61 -15.14
CA GLN A 172 0.30 -17.54 -15.70
C GLN A 172 -0.82 -17.28 -14.67
N ASP A 173 -0.54 -17.47 -13.38
CA ASP A 173 -1.50 -17.25 -12.31
C ASP A 173 -1.46 -15.79 -11.80
N LEU A 174 -0.50 -14.99 -12.29
CA LEU A 174 -0.38 -13.56 -11.98
C LEU A 174 -1.33 -12.72 -12.84
N SER A 175 -1.62 -11.50 -12.40
CA SER A 175 -2.44 -10.54 -13.12
C SER A 175 -1.77 -10.05 -14.41
N GLU A 176 -2.61 -9.69 -15.39
CA GLU A 176 -2.17 -9.19 -16.69
C GLU A 176 -1.27 -7.96 -16.56
N SER A 177 -1.55 -7.06 -15.60
CA SER A 177 -0.74 -5.86 -15.36
C SER A 177 0.73 -6.18 -15.04
N ILE A 178 0.99 -7.28 -14.32
CA ILE A 178 2.35 -7.73 -14.00
C ILE A 178 3.01 -8.37 -15.22
N LEU A 179 2.22 -9.10 -16.03
CA LEU A 179 2.70 -9.74 -17.25
C LEU A 179 3.06 -8.71 -18.34
N GLU A 180 2.25 -7.67 -18.49
CA GLU A 180 2.46 -6.58 -19.46
C GLU A 180 3.72 -5.78 -19.14
N GLU A 181 3.94 -5.44 -17.87
CA GLU A 181 5.12 -4.69 -17.44
C GLU A 181 6.41 -5.51 -17.58
N ARG A 182 6.33 -6.84 -17.48
CA ARG A 182 7.47 -7.71 -17.81
C ARG A 182 7.82 -7.65 -19.31
N LEU A 183 6.87 -7.47 -20.20
CA LEU A 183 7.11 -7.42 -21.65
C LEU A 183 7.74 -6.09 -22.10
N THR A 184 7.62 -5.04 -21.29
CA THR A 184 8.19 -3.71 -21.58
C THR A 184 9.60 -3.51 -21.03
N VAL A 185 10.04 -4.35 -20.09
CA VAL A 185 11.43 -4.42 -19.61
C VAL A 185 12.07 -5.65 -20.26
N PRO A 186 12.81 -5.50 -21.39
CA PRO A 186 13.62 -6.61 -21.88
C PRO A 186 14.57 -7.04 -20.77
N ASP A 187 14.94 -8.32 -20.74
CA ASP A 187 16.12 -8.79 -20.01
C ASP A 187 17.36 -8.02 -20.52
N ALA A 188 17.55 -6.82 -20.01
CA ALA A 188 18.65 -5.94 -20.36
C ALA A 188 19.84 -6.36 -19.50
N ASP A 189 20.67 -7.20 -20.10
CA ASP A 189 22.05 -7.38 -19.68
C ASP A 189 22.70 -5.99 -19.45
N PRO A 190 23.35 -5.70 -18.30
CA PRO A 190 23.80 -4.34 -17.94
C PRO A 190 24.86 -3.71 -18.87
N GLY A 191 25.21 -4.35 -19.99
CA GLY A 191 26.27 -3.93 -20.91
C GLY A 191 25.81 -3.39 -22.27
N THR A 192 24.53 -3.45 -22.64
CA THR A 192 24.11 -3.06 -24.00
C THR A 192 23.68 -1.60 -24.05
N LYS A 193 24.55 -0.74 -24.57
CA LYS A 193 24.25 0.67 -24.83
C LYS A 193 22.98 0.79 -25.69
N LEU A 194 22.00 1.55 -25.19
CA LEU A 194 20.72 1.83 -25.83
C LEU A 194 20.94 2.74 -27.06
N GLY A 195 21.21 2.11 -28.20
CA GLY A 195 21.11 2.72 -29.52
C GLY A 195 19.79 2.32 -30.16
N ASP A 196 19.06 3.34 -30.62
CA ASP A 196 17.83 3.30 -31.42
C ASP A 196 16.50 2.90 -30.76
N LYS A 197 15.64 3.92 -30.71
CA LYS A 197 14.17 3.81 -30.70
C LYS A 197 13.71 3.03 -31.94
N GLN A 198 13.71 1.71 -31.88
CA GLN A 198 13.01 0.90 -32.88
C GLN A 198 11.51 0.97 -32.60
N SER A 199 10.80 1.54 -33.57
CA SER A 199 9.36 1.74 -33.53
C SER A 199 8.65 0.39 -33.49
N LEU A 200 7.51 0.31 -32.81
CA LEU A 200 6.64 -0.87 -32.82
C LEU A 200 6.34 -1.35 -34.25
N LYS A 201 6.34 -0.44 -35.23
CA LYS A 201 6.23 -0.78 -36.65
C LYS A 201 7.35 -1.71 -37.14
N ASP A 202 8.60 -1.49 -36.74
CA ASP A 202 9.73 -2.30 -37.22
C ASP A 202 9.72 -3.73 -36.65
N ARG A 203 9.18 -3.90 -35.44
CA ARG A 203 8.99 -5.22 -34.82
C ARG A 203 7.88 -6.01 -35.50
N VAL A 204 6.78 -5.35 -35.87
CA VAL A 204 5.69 -5.97 -36.63
C VAL A 204 6.19 -6.39 -38.02
N THR A 205 6.90 -5.50 -38.73
CA THR A 205 7.45 -5.81 -40.07
C THR A 205 8.41 -7.00 -40.03
N LYS A 206 9.25 -7.11 -38.99
CA LYS A 206 10.14 -8.27 -38.83
C LYS A 206 9.37 -9.58 -38.60
N LEU A 207 8.31 -9.54 -37.79
CA LEU A 207 7.44 -10.70 -37.57
C LEU A 207 6.71 -11.12 -38.85
N GLU A 208 6.20 -10.17 -39.63
CA GLU A 208 5.54 -10.45 -40.91
C GLU A 208 6.49 -11.11 -41.92
N ILE A 209 7.71 -10.58 -42.08
CA ILE A 209 8.71 -11.16 -42.98
C ILE A 209 9.11 -12.58 -42.53
N GLN A 210 9.18 -12.81 -41.21
CA GLN A 210 9.54 -14.11 -40.66
C GLN A 210 8.43 -15.15 -40.88
N MET A 211 7.17 -14.78 -40.67
CA MET A 211 6.02 -15.66 -40.96
C MET A 211 5.93 -16.03 -42.44
N ILE A 212 6.20 -15.08 -43.35
CA ILE A 212 6.21 -15.36 -44.79
C ILE A 212 7.36 -16.30 -45.16
N ARG A 213 8.55 -16.13 -44.57
CA ARG A 213 9.68 -17.03 -44.82
C ARG A 213 9.40 -18.45 -44.31
N ASP A 214 8.80 -18.58 -43.14
CA ASP A 214 8.43 -19.88 -42.58
C ASP A 214 7.36 -20.58 -43.44
N ALA A 215 6.39 -19.83 -43.98
CA ALA A 215 5.39 -20.34 -44.92
C ALA A 215 5.98 -20.74 -46.28
N MET A 216 7.00 -20.02 -46.78
CA MET A 216 7.71 -20.39 -48.01
C MET A 216 8.63 -21.60 -47.80
N GLY A 217 9.24 -21.76 -46.62
CA GLY A 217 10.05 -22.93 -46.28
C GLY A 217 9.24 -24.23 -46.18
N GLN A 218 7.96 -24.15 -45.82
CA GLN A 218 7.05 -25.31 -45.80
C GLN A 218 6.59 -25.72 -47.20
N THR A 219 6.41 -24.77 -48.13
CA THR A 219 5.95 -25.08 -49.50
C THR A 219 7.05 -25.64 -50.41
N GLU A 220 8.34 -25.44 -50.10
CA GLU A 220 9.45 -26.15 -50.77
C GLU A 220 9.62 -27.61 -50.30
N SER A 221 9.15 -27.98 -49.11
CA SER A 221 9.22 -29.36 -48.62
C SER A 221 8.13 -30.28 -49.18
N ASP A 222 7.04 -29.72 -49.73
CA ASP A 222 5.88 -30.46 -50.26
C ASP A 222 5.97 -30.77 -51.77
N ARG A 223 7.12 -30.53 -52.42
CA ARG A 223 7.35 -30.80 -53.85
C ARG A 223 8.43 -31.85 -54.16
N ARG A 224 8.70 -32.80 -53.26
CA ARG A 224 9.53 -33.98 -53.55
C ARG A 224 8.79 -35.28 -53.35
#